data_AF-L9XCE4-F1
#
_entry.id   AF-L9XCE4-F1
#
_cell.length_a   1.000
_cell.length_b   1.000
_cell.length_c   1.000
_cell.angle_alpha   90.00
_cell.angle_beta   90.00
_cell.angle_gamma   90.00
#
_symmetry.space_group_name_H-M   'P 1'
#
loop_
_entity.id
_entity.type
_entity.pdbx_description
1 polymer ?
#
loop_
_entity_poly.entity_id
_entity_poly.type
_entity_poly.pdbx_seq_one_letter_code
_entity_poly.pdbx_strand_id
1 'polypeptide(L)' 'MIRLNDEQYGLYDAVDPEMGDLLHTKLEPTTNNILAHAFFAELHEKHDVSDAVFLIDSPHSLKDACSRHGLKFLY' A
#
# COMPACT_ATOMS: atom_id res chain seq x y z
N MET A 1 -4.93 9.85 4.66
CA MET A 1 -4.02 10.78 5.36
C MET A 1 -4.32 10.72 6.85
N ILE A 2 -3.29 10.70 7.69
CA ILE A 2 -3.39 10.81 9.15
C ILE A 2 -2.68 12.07 9.65
N ARG A 3 -2.95 12.48 10.88
CA ARG A 3 -2.31 13.66 11.50
C ARG A 3 -1.48 13.24 12.71
N LEU A 4 -0.20 13.62 12.72
CA LEU A 4 0.74 13.34 13.80
C LEU A 4 1.50 14.64 14.11
N ASN A 5 1.51 15.06 15.37
CA ASN A 5 2.19 16.29 15.81
C ASN A 5 1.86 17.51 14.94
N ASP A 6 0.57 17.71 14.69
CA ASP A 6 0.02 18.76 13.83
C ASP A 6 0.32 18.68 12.33
N GLU A 7 1.18 17.77 11.88
CA GLU A 7 1.54 17.54 10.49
C GLU A 7 0.72 16.41 9.84
N GLN A 8 0.52 16.49 8.51
CA GLN A 8 -0.22 15.49 7.74
C GLN A 8 0.71 14.48 7.08
N TYR A 9 0.36 13.20 7.17
CA TYR A 9 1.11 12.10 6.59
C TYR A 9 0.20 11.16 5.79
N GLY A 10 0.74 10.60 4.71
CA GLY A 10 0.21 9.43 4.04
C GLY A 10 0.58 8.18 4.83
N LEU A 11 -0.40 7.32 5.12
CA LEU A 11 -0.17 6.02 5.72
C LEU A 11 -0.47 4.97 4.66
N TYR A 12 0.50 4.11 4.38
CA TYR A 12 0.35 2.93 3.54
C TYR A 12 0.44 1.71 4.44
N ASP A 13 -0.66 1.00 4.57
CA ASP A 13 -0.74 -0.22 5.36
C ASP A 13 -1.28 -1.36 4.50
N ALA A 14 -0.61 -2.51 4.56
CA ALA A 14 -1.07 -3.76 3.98
C ALA A 14 -1.36 -4.72 5.13
N VAL A 15 -2.57 -5.27 5.15
CA VAL A 15 -3.05 -6.20 6.17
C VAL A 15 -3.47 -7.51 5.54
N ASP A 16 -3.17 -8.62 6.21
CA ASP A 16 -3.79 -9.91 5.92
C ASP A 16 -5.15 -9.95 6.64
N PRO A 17 -6.29 -9.93 5.92
CA PRO A 17 -7.60 -9.89 6.54
C PRO A 17 -7.98 -11.21 7.23
N GLU A 18 -7.36 -12.34 6.87
CA GLU A 18 -7.69 -13.65 7.47
C GLU A 18 -7.04 -13.80 8.83
N MET A 19 -5.76 -13.42 8.95
CA MET A 19 -5.01 -13.52 10.21
C MET A 19 -5.17 -12.27 11.08
N GLY A 20 -5.59 -11.14 10.49
CA GLY A 20 -5.59 -9.83 11.15
C GLY A 20 -4.18 -9.24 11.30
N ASP A 21 -3.21 -9.78 10.56
CA ASP A 21 -1.81 -9.41 10.67
C ASP A 21 -1.49 -8.18 9.81
N LEU A 22 -0.67 -7.28 10.37
CA LEU A 22 -0.11 -6.15 9.65
C LEU A 22 1.15 -6.61 8.90
N LEU A 23 1.07 -6.68 7.57
CA LEU A 23 2.18 -7.16 6.74
C LEU A 23 3.26 -6.09 6.58
N HIS A 24 2.87 -4.90 6.14
CA HIS A 24 3.82 -3.81 5.90
C HIS A 24 3.15 -2.45 6.11
N THR A 25 3.87 -1.55 6.78
CA THR A 25 3.42 -0.19 7.09
C THR A 25 4.49 0.81 6.71
N LYS A 26 4.08 1.89 6.06
CA LYS A 26 4.95 3.01 5.75
C LYS A 26 4.24 4.34 5.95
N LEU A 27 4.87 5.20 6.72
CA LEU A 27 4.45 6.57 6.93
C LEU A 27 5.25 7.48 6.01
N GLU A 28 4.56 8.28 5.21
CA GLU A 28 5.17 9.13 4.19
C GLU A 28 4.67 10.57 4.31
N PRO A 29 5.50 11.58 4.02
CA PRO A 29 5.11 12.99 4.13
C PRO A 29 4.04 13.40 3.09
N THR A 30 3.80 12.57 2.07
CA THR A 30 2.80 12.81 1.04
C THR A 30 2.31 11.49 0.43
N THR A 31 1.25 11.56 -0.37
CA THR A 31 0.77 10.44 -1.18
C THR A 31 0.98 10.74 -2.66
N ASN A 32 1.76 9.91 -3.34
CA ASN A 32 2.02 10.03 -4.78
C ASN A 32 2.38 8.66 -5.37
N ASN A 33 2.45 8.59 -6.70
CA ASN A 33 2.71 7.31 -7.38
C ASN A 33 4.09 6.73 -7.00
N ILE A 34 5.13 7.54 -6.88
CA ILE A 34 6.49 7.06 -6.56
C ILE A 34 6.50 6.32 -5.23
N LEU A 35 5.85 6.88 -4.21
CA LEU A 35 5.78 6.30 -2.88
C LEU A 35 4.87 5.06 -2.84
N ALA A 36 3.77 5.06 -3.61
CA ALA A 36 2.93 3.87 -3.77
C ALA A 36 3.69 2.71 -4.45
N HIS A 37 4.45 2.98 -5.52
CA HIS A 37 5.32 1.98 -6.17
C HIS A 37 6.36 1.44 -5.20
N ALA A 38 7.05 2.33 -4.47
CA ALA A 38 8.04 1.91 -3.48
C ALA A 38 7.42 1.02 -2.39
N PHE A 39 6.23 1.36 -1.91
CA PHE A 39 5.50 0.55 -0.93
C PHE A 39 5.19 -0.86 -1.45
N PHE A 40 4.63 -0.98 -2.66
CA PHE A 40 4.31 -2.29 -3.24
C PHE A 40 5.55 -3.10 -3.63
N ALA A 41 6.63 -2.45 -4.07
CA ALA A 41 7.92 -3.11 -4.29
C ALA A 41 8.45 -3.75 -3.00
N GLU A 42 8.47 -2.99 -1.89
CA GLU A 42 8.91 -3.49 -0.58
C GLU A 42 7.98 -4.59 -0.05
N LEU A 43 6.66 -4.44 -0.23
CA LEU A 43 5.70 -5.45 0.19
C LEU A 43 5.89 -6.76 -0.58
N HIS A 44 6.09 -6.70 -1.89
CA HIS A 44 6.31 -7.87 -2.75
C HIS A 44 7.65 -8.57 -2.48
N GLU A 45 8.69 -7.81 -2.10
CA GLU A 45 9.97 -8.38 -1.70
C GLU A 45 9.90 -9.13 -0.36
N LYS A 46 9.11 -8.60 0.59
CA LYS A 46 9.06 -9.14 1.96
C LYS A 46 8.01 -10.23 2.15
N HIS A 47 6.95 -10.23 1.35
CA HIS A 47 5.80 -11.10 1.52
C HIS A 47 5.41 -11.75 0.20
N ASP A 48 4.98 -13.02 0.26
CA ASP A 48 4.46 -13.71 -0.91
C ASP A 48 3.02 -13.25 -1.21
N VAL A 49 2.91 -12.12 -1.90
CA VAL A 49 1.63 -11.47 -2.27
C VAL A 49 1.32 -11.60 -3.76
N SER A 50 2.05 -12.44 -4.49
CA SER A 50 1.94 -12.55 -5.96
C SER A 50 0.54 -12.99 -6.41
N ASP A 51 -0.12 -13.85 -5.63
CA ASP A 51 -1.47 -14.32 -5.90
C ASP A 51 -2.57 -13.57 -5.15
N ALA A 52 -2.19 -12.64 -4.27
CA ALA A 52 -3.12 -11.87 -3.46
C ALA A 52 -3.98 -10.91 -4.30
N VAL A 53 -5.14 -10.55 -3.74
CA VAL A 53 -6.02 -9.51 -4.28
C VAL A 53 -6.06 -8.36 -3.27
N PHE A 54 -5.58 -7.19 -3.69
CA PHE A 54 -5.55 -6.01 -2.85
C PHE A 54 -6.87 -5.24 -2.88
N LEU A 55 -7.46 -4.99 -1.71
CA LEU A 55 -8.51 -3.99 -1.55
C LEU A 55 -7.83 -2.63 -1.34
N ILE A 56 -8.00 -1.70 -2.26
CA ILE A 56 -7.32 -0.39 -2.22
C ILE A 56 -8.31 0.74 -1.96
N ASP A 57 -7.96 1.63 -1.03
CA ASP A 57 -8.80 2.77 -0.62
C ASP A 57 -8.61 4.03 -1.51
N SER A 58 -7.49 4.10 -2.24
CA SER A 58 -7.10 5.26 -3.06
C SER A 58 -7.01 4.91 -4.55
N PRO A 59 -7.80 5.57 -5.42
CA PRO A 59 -8.08 5.03 -6.76
C PRO A 59 -6.99 5.25 -7.81
N HIS A 60 -6.04 6.18 -7.64
CA HIS A 60 -5.10 6.53 -8.72
C HIS A 60 -3.68 6.00 -8.50
N SER A 61 -3.03 6.34 -7.37
CA SER A 61 -1.63 5.96 -7.13
C SER A 61 -1.47 4.47 -6.78
N LEU A 62 -2.31 3.94 -5.89
CA LEU A 62 -2.27 2.51 -5.52
C LEU A 62 -2.65 1.61 -6.70
N LYS A 63 -3.64 2.04 -7.49
CA LYS A 63 -4.05 1.35 -8.72
C LYS A 63 -2.92 1.27 -9.74
N ASP A 64 -2.24 2.39 -10.01
CA ASP A 64 -1.07 2.44 -10.89
C ASP A 64 0.04 1.51 -10.34
N ALA A 65 0.29 1.54 -9.03
CA ALA A 65 1.25 0.66 -8.38
C ALA A 65 0.94 -0.82 -8.56
N CYS A 66 -0.24 -1.29 -8.16
CA CYS A 66 -0.63 -2.68 -8.36
C CYS A 66 -0.50 -3.10 -9.84
N SER A 67 -0.94 -2.25 -10.78
CA SER A 67 -0.86 -2.54 -12.21
C SER A 67 0.57 -2.70 -12.70
N ARG A 68 1.52 -1.88 -12.24
CA ARG A 68 2.94 -1.99 -12.64
C ARG A 68 3.65 -3.18 -12.01
N HIS A 69 3.22 -3.58 -10.83
CA HIS A 69 3.76 -4.76 -10.13
C HIS A 69 3.05 -6.06 -10.51
N GLY A 70 2.06 -6.03 -11.41
CA GLY A 70 1.31 -7.22 -11.82
C GLY A 70 0.37 -7.78 -10.74
N LEU A 71 0.06 -6.99 -9.72
CA LEU A 71 -0.78 -7.37 -8.59
C LEU A 71 -2.26 -7.15 -8.91
N LYS A 72 -3.11 -8.08 -8.45
CA LYS A 72 -4.57 -7.97 -8.60
C LYS A 72 -5.12 -7.01 -7.56
N PHE A 73 -6.13 -6.22 -7.93
CA PHE A 73 -6.78 -5.29 -7.01
C PHE A 73 -8.28 -5.15 -7.29
N LEU A 74 -9.02 -4.76 -6.26
CA LEU A 74 -10.45 -4.41 -6.28
C LEU A 74 -10.65 -3.01 -5.68
N TYR A 75 -11.75 -2.37 -6.06
CA TYR A 75 -12.18 -1.05 -5.60
C TYR A 75 -13.46 -1.14 -4.78
#